data_AF-A0A498M6E9-F1
#
_entry.id   AF-A0A498M6E9-F1
#
_cell.length_a   1.000
_cell.length_b   1.000
_cell.length_c   1.000
_cell.angle_alpha   90.00
_cell.angle_beta   90.00
_cell.angle_gamma   90.00
#
_symmetry.space_group_name_H-M   'P 1'
#
loop_
_entity.id
_entity.type
_entity.pdbx_description
1 polymer ?
#
loop_
_entity_poly.entity_id
_entity_poly.type
_entity_poly.pdbx_seq_one_letter_code
_entity_poly.pdbx_strand_id
1 'polypeptide(L)'
;MFKIHLLLADSVRIVLLGKRVSENSRVGNFILGRAAFDSEAPPNFVERVVGRLKDRHVMVINSPQLLQQHLSLQHIVQTVKECLSLSDPGPHVIILLLKHDQCSTEDQECVEKVLHSFSERVYQHIMVITTQEPTETNEILQKIIQKCANRHFSLQRSSSHDDLLQMFEDIVQMNDGRHLVCAKFEASQYFTMKQQATAKFSEDMKLNLVMCGSDATLKSSISERILQQTERRSEVELHGRQINMVELPALFNTRLSEEEVMRQTLRCVSRCHPGVHVFLIIIPEAPLTDEEKAEMEEIQRIFSSRINKHIMILIIQNSEHQTAELNEETKTIIESFGGRHNFFGSTTQVCTLMEKIEQILEENRGGLFSTETFLEAQMKKLLKFEEMKKTDSPETHFLSKGLAESRDDLRGRMEEHLQSKYEAEQNKMKHLLKQANREKEELRRKLEDEKERMKMIIEEEKQNQVKERKRIEEEFNERLKKENLRMEIERAELKSEQEAKENHMKILTERLEQMNKEREKLIYEHEEEKEEINMRKDRIIERCYFFFLL
;
A
#
# COMPACT_ATOMS: atom_id res chain seq x y z
N MET A 1 -26.05 3.38 -9.24
CA MET A 1 -24.79 3.85 -8.63
C MET A 1 -24.99 4.86 -7.51
N PHE A 2 -25.76 5.95 -7.71
CA PHE A 2 -25.98 6.99 -6.68
C PHE A 2 -26.55 6.50 -5.33
N LYS A 3 -27.39 5.45 -5.32
CA LYS A 3 -27.97 4.89 -4.08
C LYS A 3 -26.96 4.12 -3.21
N ILE A 4 -25.89 3.59 -3.80
CA ILE A 4 -24.84 2.85 -3.08
C ILE A 4 -23.85 3.83 -2.43
N HIS A 5 -23.58 4.97 -3.09
CA HIS A 5 -22.71 6.01 -2.53
C HIS A 5 -23.30 6.71 -1.31
N LEU A 6 -24.63 6.95 -1.28
CA LEU A 6 -25.28 7.53 -0.10
C LEU A 6 -25.34 6.58 1.11
N LEU A 7 -25.42 5.25 0.89
CA LEU A 7 -25.50 4.27 1.98
C LEU A 7 -24.14 4.06 2.71
N LEU A 8 -23.03 4.40 2.05
CA LEU A 8 -21.69 4.27 2.63
C LEU A 8 -21.30 5.45 3.54
N ALA A 9 -21.92 6.63 3.36
CA ALA A 9 -21.64 7.82 4.15
C ALA A 9 -22.02 7.66 5.64
N ASP A 10 -23.09 6.91 5.94
CA ASP A 10 -23.57 6.62 7.30
C ASP A 10 -23.05 5.27 7.87
N SER A 11 -22.08 4.63 7.19
CA SER A 11 -21.56 3.34 7.64
C SER A 11 -20.57 3.48 8.81
N VAL A 12 -20.69 2.63 9.83
CA VAL A 12 -19.70 2.54 10.91
C VAL A 12 -18.45 1.86 10.35
N ARG A 13 -17.29 2.47 10.54
CA ARG A 13 -16.01 2.02 9.96
C ARG A 13 -15.14 1.53 11.10
N ILE A 14 -14.81 0.24 11.07
CA ILE A 14 -14.17 -0.49 12.14
C ILE A 14 -12.83 -1.01 11.64
N VAL A 15 -11.73 -0.70 12.32
CA VAL A 15 -10.39 -1.23 12.01
C VAL A 15 -10.04 -2.31 13.02
N LEU A 16 -9.66 -3.51 12.55
CA LEU A 16 -9.23 -4.63 13.39
C LEU A 16 -7.70 -4.71 13.42
N LEU A 17 -7.13 -4.52 14.61
CA LEU A 17 -5.70 -4.60 14.88
C LEU A 17 -5.42 -5.87 15.69
N GLY A 18 -4.58 -6.77 15.17
CA GLY A 18 -4.24 -7.98 15.90
C GLY A 18 -2.98 -8.66 15.36
N LYS A 19 -2.47 -9.62 16.15
CA LYS A 19 -1.20 -10.30 15.86
C LYS A 19 -1.31 -11.40 14.79
N ARG A 20 -2.48 -12.05 14.69
CA ARG A 20 -2.68 -13.26 13.89
C ARG A 20 -3.87 -13.11 12.94
N VAL A 21 -3.66 -13.48 11.67
CA VAL A 21 -4.69 -13.45 10.61
C VAL A 21 -5.93 -14.26 11.00
N SER A 22 -5.72 -15.47 11.53
CA SER A 22 -6.82 -16.36 11.89
C SER A 22 -7.72 -15.79 13.00
N GLU A 23 -7.15 -15.03 13.93
CA GLU A 23 -7.93 -14.41 15.01
C GLU A 23 -8.66 -13.16 14.53
N ASN A 24 -7.98 -12.30 13.78
CA ASN A 24 -8.62 -11.14 13.19
C ASN A 24 -9.78 -11.54 12.28
N SER A 25 -9.57 -12.56 11.43
CA SER A 25 -10.61 -13.07 10.54
C SER A 25 -11.77 -13.68 11.33
N ARG A 26 -11.49 -14.39 12.43
CA ARG A 26 -12.53 -14.91 13.33
C ARG A 26 -13.39 -13.78 13.93
N VAL A 27 -12.77 -12.72 14.42
CA VAL A 27 -13.49 -11.58 15.01
C VAL A 27 -14.20 -10.76 13.93
N GLY A 28 -13.58 -10.53 12.78
CA GLY A 28 -14.21 -9.85 11.65
C GLY A 28 -15.43 -10.60 11.12
N ASN A 29 -15.35 -11.93 11.02
CA ASN A 29 -16.47 -12.78 10.64
C ASN A 29 -17.59 -12.78 11.69
N PHE A 30 -17.22 -12.73 12.98
CA PHE A 30 -18.19 -12.56 14.07
C PHE A 30 -18.90 -11.20 13.97
N ILE A 31 -18.17 -10.10 13.77
CA ILE A 31 -18.76 -8.76 13.60
C ILE A 31 -19.69 -8.71 12.39
N LEU A 32 -19.31 -9.34 11.28
CA LEU A 32 -20.11 -9.32 10.05
C LEU A 32 -21.23 -10.38 10.02
N GLY A 33 -21.28 -11.29 11.00
CA GLY A 33 -22.25 -12.39 11.06
C GLY A 33 -22.17 -13.40 9.90
N ARG A 34 -21.05 -13.43 9.16
CA ARG A 34 -20.84 -14.31 8.00
C ARG A 34 -19.34 -14.59 7.78
N ALA A 35 -19.03 -15.64 7.03
CA ALA A 35 -17.66 -15.94 6.59
C ALA A 35 -17.24 -14.95 5.47
N ALA A 36 -16.62 -13.84 5.86
CA ALA A 36 -16.21 -12.75 4.98
C ALA A 36 -14.68 -12.66 4.80
N PHE A 37 -13.91 -13.04 5.82
CA PHE A 37 -12.46 -13.04 5.85
C PHE A 37 -11.94 -14.47 5.89
N ASP A 38 -10.93 -14.76 5.08
CA ASP A 38 -10.25 -16.06 5.04
C ASP A 38 -9.16 -16.13 6.12
N SER A 39 -9.23 -17.15 6.98
CA SER A 39 -8.23 -17.38 8.04
C SER A 39 -6.85 -17.78 7.51
N GLU A 40 -6.75 -18.18 6.24
CA GLU A 40 -5.51 -18.55 5.56
C GLU A 40 -4.96 -17.45 4.64
N ALA A 41 -5.55 -16.25 4.66
CA ALA A 41 -5.08 -15.12 3.86
C ALA A 41 -3.61 -14.76 4.16
N PRO A 42 -2.85 -14.27 3.15
CA PRO A 42 -1.48 -13.78 3.37
C PRO A 42 -1.47 -12.70 4.46
N PRO A 43 -0.52 -12.76 5.40
CA PRO A 43 -0.62 -11.92 6.58
C PRO A 43 -0.42 -10.43 6.26
N ASN A 44 0.29 -10.07 5.19
CA ASN A 44 0.60 -8.69 4.79
C ASN A 44 -0.58 -7.97 4.08
N PHE A 45 -1.76 -8.57 4.01
CA PHE A 45 -2.86 -8.06 3.22
C PHE A 45 -3.91 -7.36 4.09
N VAL A 46 -4.12 -6.06 3.85
CA VAL A 46 -5.22 -5.31 4.49
C VAL A 46 -6.48 -5.50 3.66
N GLU A 47 -7.50 -6.10 4.27
CA GLU A 47 -8.74 -6.43 3.57
C GLU A 47 -9.91 -5.57 4.07
N ARG A 48 -10.63 -4.94 3.13
CA ARG A 48 -11.82 -4.14 3.43
C ARG A 48 -13.08 -4.88 3.01
N VAL A 49 -13.94 -5.20 3.96
CA VAL A 49 -15.24 -5.83 3.69
C VAL A 49 -16.37 -4.97 4.24
N VAL A 50 -17.40 -4.77 3.41
CA VAL A 50 -18.65 -4.12 3.81
C VAL A 50 -19.70 -5.18 4.10
N GLY A 51 -20.41 -5.02 5.21
CA GLY A 51 -21.55 -5.85 5.58
C GLY A 51 -22.68 -5.03 6.18
N ARG A 52 -23.72 -5.73 6.60
CA ARG A 52 -24.86 -5.16 7.29
C ARG A 52 -25.01 -5.85 8.63
N LEU A 53 -25.04 -5.07 9.69
CA LEU A 53 -25.22 -5.55 11.05
C LEU A 53 -26.53 -4.95 11.57
N LYS A 54 -27.57 -5.80 11.68
CA LYS A 54 -28.98 -5.38 11.83
C LYS A 54 -29.40 -4.38 10.73
N ASP A 55 -29.72 -3.14 11.11
CA ASP A 55 -30.13 -2.07 10.19
C ASP A 55 -29.02 -1.09 9.82
N ARG A 56 -27.81 -1.30 10.34
CA ARG A 56 -26.66 -0.42 10.09
C ARG A 56 -25.66 -1.05 9.13
N HIS A 57 -25.12 -0.22 8.25
CA HIS A 57 -24.01 -0.62 7.38
C HIS A 57 -22.72 -0.54 8.18
N VAL A 58 -21.94 -1.62 8.15
CA VAL A 58 -20.66 -1.70 8.85
C VAL A 58 -19.59 -2.05 7.84
N MET A 59 -18.48 -1.33 7.90
CA MET A 59 -17.28 -1.59 7.14
C MET A 59 -16.21 -2.07 8.11
N VAL A 60 -15.67 -3.25 7.86
CA VAL A 60 -14.59 -3.84 8.66
C VAL A 60 -13.33 -3.85 7.81
N ILE A 61 -12.30 -3.18 8.29
CA ILE A 61 -10.95 -3.19 7.74
C ILE A 61 -10.14 -4.16 8.60
N ASN A 62 -9.77 -5.29 8.02
CA ASN A 62 -8.91 -6.27 8.66
C ASN A 62 -7.45 -5.96 8.33
N SER A 63 -6.70 -5.54 9.34
CA SER A 63 -5.24 -5.36 9.27
C SER A 63 -4.57 -6.34 10.22
N PRO A 64 -4.48 -7.63 9.84
CA PRO A 64 -3.65 -8.55 10.58
C PRO A 64 -2.21 -8.08 10.45
N GLN A 65 -1.40 -8.23 11.49
CA GLN A 65 0.03 -7.91 11.61
C GLN A 65 0.40 -6.65 12.36
N LEU A 66 -0.48 -5.65 12.47
CA LEU A 66 -0.08 -4.36 13.03
C LEU A 66 0.48 -4.46 14.46
N LEU A 67 0.12 -5.54 15.19
CA LEU A 67 0.62 -5.85 16.53
C LEU A 67 1.71 -6.95 16.58
N GLN A 68 2.30 -7.34 15.44
CA GLN A 68 3.40 -8.31 15.41
C GLN A 68 4.68 -7.72 16.00
N GLN A 69 5.39 -8.55 16.77
CA GLN A 69 6.67 -8.18 17.36
C GLN A 69 7.71 -7.98 16.25
N HIS A 70 8.57 -6.96 16.40
CA HIS A 70 9.65 -6.60 15.46
C HIS A 70 9.25 -5.92 14.14
N LEU A 71 8.03 -5.41 13.99
CA LEU A 71 7.72 -4.53 12.86
C LEU A 71 8.53 -3.23 12.92
N SER A 72 9.07 -2.80 11.78
CA SER A 72 9.73 -1.50 11.69
C SER A 72 8.69 -0.38 11.77
N LEU A 73 9.10 0.77 12.33
CA LEU A 73 8.22 1.93 12.48
C LEU A 73 7.66 2.41 11.13
N GLN A 74 8.41 2.24 10.04
CA GLN A 74 7.95 2.51 8.67
C GLN A 74 6.82 1.59 8.21
N HIS A 75 6.91 0.28 8.48
CA HIS A 75 5.83 -0.67 8.16
C HIS A 75 4.56 -0.32 8.94
N ILE A 76 4.69 -0.01 10.24
CA ILE A 76 3.56 0.43 11.08
C ILE A 76 2.90 1.67 10.47
N VAL A 77 3.68 2.70 10.15
CA VAL A 77 3.15 3.95 9.56
C VAL A 77 2.46 3.68 8.22
N GLN A 78 3.02 2.83 7.37
CA GLN A 78 2.44 2.52 6.06
C GLN A 78 1.12 1.76 6.18
N THR A 79 1.05 0.74 7.03
CA THR A 79 -0.20 -0.01 7.23
C THR A 79 -1.28 0.84 7.91
N VAL A 80 -0.90 1.76 8.82
CA VAL A 80 -1.82 2.76 9.39
C VAL A 80 -2.38 3.68 8.29
N LYS A 81 -1.54 4.18 7.38
CA LYS A 81 -1.99 4.99 6.24
C LYS A 81 -2.98 4.23 5.36
N GLU A 82 -2.70 2.97 5.05
CA GLU A 82 -3.59 2.11 4.27
C GLU A 82 -4.94 1.90 4.97
N CYS A 83 -4.94 1.65 6.29
CA CYS A 83 -6.16 1.54 7.08
C CYS A 83 -6.99 2.83 7.07
N LEU A 84 -6.34 4.00 7.16
CA LEU A 84 -7.01 5.30 7.12
C LEU A 84 -7.59 5.60 5.73
N SER A 85 -6.85 5.28 4.67
CA SER A 85 -7.33 5.41 3.29
C SER A 85 -8.57 4.53 3.02
N LEU A 86 -8.52 3.27 3.47
CA LEU A 86 -9.64 2.33 3.33
C LEU A 86 -10.84 2.65 4.22
N SER A 87 -10.68 3.55 5.20
CA SER A 87 -11.71 3.96 6.14
C SER A 87 -12.16 5.41 5.97
N ASP A 88 -11.92 6.05 4.81
CA ASP A 88 -12.32 7.43 4.52
C ASP A 88 -13.77 7.75 4.92
N PRO A 89 -14.04 8.89 5.60
CA PRO A 89 -13.10 9.93 6.04
C PRO A 89 -12.26 9.61 7.30
N GLY A 90 -12.46 8.44 7.91
CA GLY A 90 -11.66 7.92 9.02
C GLY A 90 -12.41 6.84 9.81
N PRO A 91 -11.73 6.04 10.64
CA PRO A 91 -12.37 4.97 11.39
C PRO A 91 -13.20 5.54 12.53
N HIS A 92 -14.37 4.97 12.75
CA HIS A 92 -15.21 5.30 13.90
C HIS A 92 -14.78 4.53 15.15
N VAL A 93 -14.39 3.26 14.96
CA VAL A 93 -13.97 2.35 16.02
C VAL A 93 -12.68 1.64 15.60
N ILE A 94 -11.74 1.54 16.52
CA ILE A 94 -10.51 0.74 16.37
C ILE A 94 -10.55 -0.36 17.42
N ILE A 95 -10.34 -1.59 16.98
CA ILE A 95 -10.42 -2.77 17.85
C ILE A 95 -9.03 -3.37 18.00
N LEU A 96 -8.57 -3.47 19.25
CA LEU A 96 -7.37 -4.21 19.62
C LEU A 96 -7.74 -5.64 19.99
N LEU A 97 -7.23 -6.59 19.22
CA LEU A 97 -7.39 -8.02 19.46
C LEU A 97 -6.21 -8.54 20.26
N LEU A 98 -6.46 -8.86 21.52
CA LEU A 98 -5.46 -9.36 22.47
C LEU A 98 -5.88 -10.72 23.04
N LYS A 99 -4.89 -11.53 23.41
CA LYS A 99 -5.11 -12.75 24.20
C LYS A 99 -4.77 -12.52 25.65
N HIS A 100 -5.50 -13.20 26.54
CA HIS A 100 -5.36 -13.02 27.97
C HIS A 100 -4.03 -13.60 28.52
N ASP A 101 -3.60 -14.74 28.01
CA ASP A 101 -2.41 -15.50 28.42
C ASP A 101 -1.10 -15.00 27.77
N GLN A 102 -1.20 -14.32 26.62
CA GLN A 102 -0.07 -13.99 25.75
C GLN A 102 0.21 -12.48 25.64
N CYS A 103 -0.29 -11.66 26.58
CA CYS A 103 -0.01 -10.22 26.61
C CYS A 103 1.24 -9.95 27.45
N SER A 104 2.35 -9.63 26.79
CA SER A 104 3.66 -9.31 27.39
C SER A 104 3.95 -7.80 27.41
N THR A 105 5.06 -7.40 28.03
CA THR A 105 5.53 -6.01 28.06
C THR A 105 5.84 -5.48 26.66
N GLU A 106 6.39 -6.32 25.79
CA GLU A 106 6.69 -6.00 24.39
C GLU A 106 5.40 -5.70 23.62
N ASP A 107 4.30 -6.37 23.96
CA ASP A 107 3.00 -6.13 23.33
C ASP A 107 2.40 -4.80 23.74
N GLN A 108 2.56 -4.42 25.01
CA GLN A 108 2.16 -3.10 25.47
C GLN A 108 2.91 -2.01 24.71
N GLU A 109 4.24 -2.15 24.57
CA GLU A 109 5.06 -1.19 23.83
C GLU A 109 4.67 -1.15 22.34
N CYS A 110 4.39 -2.31 21.73
CA CYS A 110 3.94 -2.41 20.35
C CYS A 110 2.58 -1.71 20.14
N VAL A 111 1.60 -2.00 21.00
CA VAL A 111 0.28 -1.33 20.99
C VAL A 111 0.47 0.17 21.11
N GLU A 112 1.28 0.64 22.04
CA GLU A 112 1.55 2.07 22.19
C GLU A 112 2.14 2.67 20.91
N LYS A 113 3.17 2.08 20.31
CA LYS A 113 3.77 2.57 19.04
C LYS A 113 2.74 2.69 17.92
N VAL A 114 1.88 1.69 17.79
CA VAL A 114 0.80 1.65 16.79
C VAL A 114 -0.21 2.77 17.04
N LEU A 115 -0.69 2.91 18.27
CA LEU A 115 -1.69 3.91 18.63
C LEU A 115 -1.17 5.34 18.46
N HIS A 116 0.09 5.62 18.86
CA HIS A 116 0.72 6.92 18.62
C HIS A 116 0.88 7.22 17.13
N SER A 117 0.92 6.20 16.26
CA SER A 117 0.94 6.38 14.81
C SER A 117 -0.42 6.85 14.26
N PHE A 118 -1.54 6.46 14.88
CA PHE A 118 -2.89 6.91 14.50
C PHE A 118 -3.24 8.32 14.97
N SER A 119 -2.87 8.72 16.18
CA SER A 119 -2.96 10.07 16.78
C SER A 119 -3.19 9.95 18.29
N GLU A 120 -2.97 11.04 19.04
CA GLU A 120 -3.32 11.11 20.47
C GLU A 120 -4.82 10.90 20.73
N ARG A 121 -5.69 11.21 19.75
CA ARG A 121 -7.14 11.06 19.87
C ARG A 121 -7.61 9.62 19.65
N VAL A 122 -6.73 8.71 19.24
CA VAL A 122 -7.07 7.30 18.99
C VAL A 122 -7.71 6.63 20.22
N TYR A 123 -7.31 7.04 21.43
CA TYR A 123 -7.86 6.54 22.68
C TYR A 123 -9.33 6.89 22.90
N GLN A 124 -9.94 7.78 22.10
CA GLN A 124 -11.38 8.04 22.14
C GLN A 124 -12.17 7.09 21.24
N HIS A 125 -11.51 6.39 20.32
CA HIS A 125 -12.13 5.51 19.33
C HIS A 125 -11.80 4.03 19.54
N ILE A 126 -11.03 3.68 20.57
CA ILE A 126 -10.46 2.35 20.73
C ILE A 126 -11.21 1.46 21.72
N MET A 127 -11.33 0.17 21.41
CA MET A 127 -11.75 -0.85 22.38
C MET A 127 -10.89 -2.11 22.28
N VAL A 128 -10.84 -2.86 23.37
CA VAL A 128 -10.10 -4.12 23.46
C VAL A 128 -11.08 -5.29 23.35
N ILE A 129 -10.79 -6.27 22.51
CA ILE A 129 -11.50 -7.55 22.50
C ILE A 129 -10.52 -8.66 22.87
N THR A 130 -10.90 -9.47 23.86
CA THR A 130 -10.16 -10.67 24.24
C THR A 130 -10.81 -11.93 23.68
N THR A 131 -10.02 -12.81 23.09
CA THR A 131 -10.50 -14.01 22.36
C THR A 131 -10.54 -15.29 23.20
N GLN A 132 -10.14 -15.21 24.48
CA GLN A 132 -10.04 -16.32 25.43
C GLN A 132 -10.54 -15.90 26.81
N GLU A 133 -11.02 -16.87 27.60
CA GLU A 133 -11.40 -16.67 28.99
C GLU A 133 -10.17 -16.47 29.88
N PRO A 134 -10.25 -15.58 30.87
CA PRO A 134 -9.15 -15.34 31.80
C PRO A 134 -8.91 -16.59 32.65
N THR A 135 -7.72 -17.19 32.54
CA THR A 135 -7.27 -18.23 33.46
C THR A 135 -6.66 -17.64 34.74
N GLU A 136 -6.01 -16.47 34.63
CA GLU A 136 -5.34 -15.73 35.71
C GLU A 136 -5.39 -14.22 35.43
N THR A 137 -5.11 -13.37 36.42
CA THR A 137 -5.07 -11.90 36.25
C THR A 137 -3.82 -11.46 35.48
N ASN A 138 -4.00 -10.86 34.30
CA ASN A 138 -2.91 -10.27 33.52
C ASN A 138 -2.85 -8.75 33.77
N GLU A 139 -1.92 -8.31 34.60
CA GLU A 139 -1.76 -6.89 34.97
C GLU A 139 -1.45 -5.98 33.77
N ILE A 140 -0.75 -6.48 32.75
CA ILE A 140 -0.39 -5.72 31.55
C ILE A 140 -1.64 -5.47 30.71
N LEU A 141 -2.43 -6.51 30.48
CA LEU A 141 -3.70 -6.40 29.78
C LEU A 141 -4.65 -5.44 30.50
N GLN A 142 -4.72 -5.51 31.84
CA GLN A 142 -5.52 -4.58 32.63
C GLN A 142 -5.05 -3.12 32.46
N LYS A 143 -3.74 -2.86 32.41
CA LYS A 143 -3.20 -1.51 32.11
C LYS A 143 -3.62 -1.03 30.72
N ILE A 144 -3.58 -1.90 29.70
CA ILE A 144 -4.02 -1.54 28.33
C ILE A 144 -5.53 -1.23 28.32
N ILE A 145 -6.34 -2.08 28.95
CA ILE A 145 -7.80 -1.88 29.08
C ILE A 145 -8.10 -0.56 29.78
N GLN A 146 -7.38 -0.24 30.86
CA GLN A 146 -7.52 1.00 31.59
C GLN A 146 -7.20 2.23 30.74
N LYS A 147 -6.12 2.17 29.93
CA LYS A 147 -5.79 3.22 28.94
C LYS A 147 -6.87 3.38 27.87
N CYS A 148 -7.62 2.32 27.55
CA CYS A 148 -8.74 2.33 26.60
C CYS A 148 -10.08 2.73 27.24
N ALA A 149 -10.05 3.42 28.39
CA ALA A 149 -11.22 3.82 29.17
C ALA A 149 -12.11 2.65 29.61
N ASN A 150 -11.49 1.50 29.91
CA ASN A 150 -12.16 0.26 30.29
C ASN A 150 -13.14 -0.30 29.24
N ARG A 151 -13.00 0.11 27.97
CA ARG A 151 -13.79 -0.44 26.86
C ARG A 151 -13.21 -1.79 26.46
N HIS A 152 -13.78 -2.84 27.02
CA HIS A 152 -13.33 -4.22 26.84
C HIS A 152 -14.51 -5.16 26.60
N PHE A 153 -14.35 -6.07 25.65
CA PHE A 153 -15.27 -7.18 25.40
C PHE A 153 -14.55 -8.52 25.49
N SER A 154 -15.11 -9.46 26.24
CA SER A 154 -14.65 -10.84 26.21
C SER A 154 -15.48 -11.63 25.19
N LEU A 155 -14.83 -12.04 24.09
CA LEU A 155 -15.48 -12.79 23.02
C LEU A 155 -15.46 -14.29 23.33
N GLN A 156 -16.61 -14.79 23.77
CA GLN A 156 -16.91 -16.20 24.02
C GLN A 156 -17.77 -16.79 22.88
N ARG A 157 -17.85 -18.12 22.82
CA ARG A 157 -18.69 -18.84 21.82
C ARG A 157 -20.19 -18.53 21.96
N SER A 158 -20.63 -18.07 23.13
CA SER A 158 -22.02 -17.71 23.45
C SER A 158 -22.25 -16.19 23.55
N SER A 159 -21.28 -15.37 23.16
CA SER A 159 -21.41 -13.91 23.25
C SER A 159 -22.51 -13.39 22.34
N SER A 160 -23.35 -12.50 22.87
CA SER A 160 -24.40 -11.83 22.10
C SER A 160 -23.79 -10.82 21.13
N HIS A 161 -24.29 -10.80 19.89
CA HIS A 161 -23.91 -9.76 18.91
C HIS A 161 -24.41 -8.37 19.35
N ASP A 162 -25.44 -8.33 20.19
CA ASP A 162 -26.12 -7.09 20.60
C ASP A 162 -25.29 -6.28 21.58
N ASP A 163 -24.57 -6.94 22.49
CA ASP A 163 -23.73 -6.26 23.48
C ASP A 163 -22.51 -5.61 22.82
N LEU A 164 -21.90 -6.30 21.85
CA LEU A 164 -20.78 -5.78 21.08
C LEU A 164 -21.21 -4.59 20.20
N LEU A 165 -22.39 -4.70 19.59
CA LEU A 165 -23.01 -3.62 18.83
C LEU A 165 -23.26 -2.39 19.68
N GLN A 166 -23.83 -2.57 20.86
CA GLN A 166 -24.11 -1.45 21.77
C GLN A 166 -22.83 -0.72 22.13
N MET A 167 -21.72 -1.43 22.36
CA MET A 167 -20.43 -0.77 22.61
C MET A 167 -19.91 0.04 21.42
N PHE A 168 -20.10 -0.42 20.17
CA PHE A 168 -19.76 0.39 19.02
C PHE A 168 -20.60 1.67 18.97
N GLU A 169 -21.89 1.57 19.24
CA GLU A 169 -22.80 2.72 19.30
C GLU A 169 -22.42 3.70 20.40
N ASP A 170 -22.08 3.20 21.59
CA ASP A 170 -21.65 4.04 22.71
C ASP A 170 -20.37 4.80 22.35
N ILE A 171 -19.40 4.15 21.69
CA ILE A 171 -18.16 4.81 21.22
C ILE A 171 -18.49 5.88 20.18
N VAL A 172 -19.34 5.57 19.21
CA VAL A 172 -19.74 6.53 18.17
C VAL A 172 -20.47 7.71 18.78
N GLN A 173 -21.39 7.46 19.72
CA GLN A 173 -22.18 8.49 20.39
C GLN A 173 -21.33 9.37 21.32
N MET A 174 -20.40 8.79 22.07
CA MET A 174 -19.43 9.55 22.91
C MET A 174 -18.56 10.50 22.09
N ASN A 175 -18.38 10.23 20.80
CA ASN A 175 -17.64 11.08 19.88
C ASN A 175 -18.55 11.97 19.00
N ASP A 176 -19.83 12.12 19.35
CA ASP A 176 -20.84 12.89 18.60
C ASP A 176 -21.02 12.41 17.14
N GLY A 177 -20.85 11.10 16.90
CA GLY A 177 -20.87 10.53 15.56
C GLY A 177 -19.61 10.81 14.74
N ARG A 178 -18.60 11.49 15.30
CA ARG A 178 -17.36 11.79 14.59
C ARG A 178 -16.49 10.54 14.47
N HIS A 179 -15.72 10.50 13.40
CA HIS A 179 -14.68 9.52 13.17
C HIS A 179 -13.34 10.06 13.65
N LEU A 180 -12.39 9.16 13.87
CA LEU A 180 -11.01 9.53 14.18
C LEU A 180 -10.42 10.27 12.99
N VAL A 181 -9.93 11.47 13.25
CA VAL A 181 -9.17 12.27 12.27
C VAL A 181 -7.71 12.27 12.70
N CYS A 182 -6.82 11.83 11.81
CA CYS A 182 -5.39 11.80 12.08
C CYS A 182 -4.69 13.00 11.45
N ALA A 183 -4.44 14.05 12.23
CA ALA A 183 -3.72 15.24 11.78
C ALA A 183 -2.34 14.96 11.16
N LYS A 184 -1.67 13.87 11.56
CA LYS A 184 -0.37 13.43 11.00
C LYS A 184 -0.49 12.95 9.55
N PHE A 185 -1.71 12.63 9.10
CA PHE A 185 -2.03 12.25 7.73
C PHE A 185 -3.12 13.15 7.11
N GLU A 186 -3.63 14.16 7.83
CA GLU A 186 -4.65 15.10 7.32
C GLU A 186 -4.15 15.99 6.19
N ALA A 187 -2.82 16.08 5.96
CA ALA A 187 -2.29 16.69 4.74
C ALA A 187 -2.80 16.00 3.46
N SER A 188 -3.23 14.72 3.54
CA SER A 188 -3.87 14.02 2.42
C SER A 188 -5.41 14.01 2.44
N GLN A 189 -6.08 14.53 3.47
CA GLN A 189 -7.56 14.49 3.60
C GLN A 189 -8.29 15.84 3.59
N TYR A 190 -7.59 16.98 3.55
CA TYR A 190 -8.20 18.25 3.08
C TYR A 190 -8.46 18.27 1.56
N PHE A 191 -8.14 17.18 0.86
CA PHE A 191 -8.12 17.10 -0.60
C PHE A 191 -9.46 16.72 -1.26
N THR A 192 -10.49 16.34 -0.49
CA THR A 192 -11.69 15.69 -1.06
C THR A 192 -12.99 16.51 -1.10
N MET A 193 -13.08 17.72 -0.50
CA MET A 193 -14.36 18.47 -0.49
C MET A 193 -14.33 19.96 -0.89
N LYS A 194 -13.28 20.44 -1.57
CA LYS A 194 -13.31 21.78 -2.21
C LYS A 194 -12.85 21.85 -3.67
N GLN A 195 -12.91 20.72 -4.39
CA GLN A 195 -12.51 20.66 -5.81
C GLN A 195 -13.67 20.44 -6.78
N GLN A 196 -14.82 21.01 -6.49
CA GLN A 196 -15.68 21.51 -7.55
C GLN A 196 -15.35 23.00 -7.74
N ALA A 197 -14.29 23.27 -8.50
CA ALA A 197 -14.03 24.50 -9.26
C ALA A 197 -12.52 24.86 -9.40
N THR A 198 -11.61 23.90 -9.53
CA THR A 198 -10.33 24.14 -10.22
C THR A 198 -9.81 22.80 -10.74
N ALA A 199 -9.46 22.76 -12.02
CA ALA A 199 -9.02 21.56 -12.73
C ALA A 199 -7.82 20.92 -12.04
N LYS A 200 -8.03 19.75 -11.42
CA LYS A 200 -6.95 18.94 -10.85
C LYS A 200 -6.28 18.13 -11.95
N PHE A 201 -4.94 18.24 -12.03
CA PHE A 201 -4.10 17.33 -12.79
C PHE A 201 -4.28 15.91 -12.23
N SER A 202 -4.56 14.93 -13.10
CA SER A 202 -4.98 13.59 -12.70
C SER A 202 -3.91 12.87 -11.89
N GLU A 203 -4.34 12.07 -10.91
CA GLU A 203 -3.50 11.19 -10.08
C GLU A 203 -2.67 10.17 -10.89
N ASP A 204 -2.95 10.03 -12.20
CA ASP A 204 -2.21 9.20 -13.16
C ASP A 204 -0.98 9.88 -13.85
N MET A 205 -0.63 11.12 -13.50
CA MET A 205 0.41 11.87 -14.26
C MET A 205 1.82 11.70 -13.70
N LYS A 206 2.76 11.34 -14.59
CA LYS A 206 4.20 11.21 -14.33
C LYS A 206 4.85 12.56 -13.98
N LEU A 207 5.44 12.67 -12.80
CA LEU A 207 6.17 13.84 -12.30
C LEU A 207 7.62 13.81 -12.77
N ASN A 208 8.01 14.76 -13.64
CA ASN A 208 9.37 14.90 -14.14
C ASN A 208 10.15 15.98 -13.37
N LEU A 209 11.20 15.58 -12.66
CA LEU A 209 12.09 16.44 -11.90
C LEU A 209 13.48 16.45 -12.52
N VAL A 210 14.14 17.61 -12.53
CA VAL A 210 15.53 17.76 -12.98
C VAL A 210 16.39 18.23 -11.83
N MET A 211 17.49 17.52 -11.56
CA MET A 211 18.42 17.89 -10.50
C MET A 211 19.60 18.66 -11.09
N CYS A 212 19.85 19.84 -10.56
CA CYS A 212 20.91 20.77 -10.96
C CYS A 212 21.82 21.09 -9.76
N GLY A 213 23.01 21.60 -10.03
CA GLY A 213 23.99 21.98 -9.01
C GLY A 213 25.39 21.43 -9.30
N SER A 214 26.40 21.96 -8.63
CA SER A 214 27.81 21.69 -8.93
C SER A 214 28.27 20.31 -8.42
N ASP A 215 27.74 19.85 -7.28
CA ASP A 215 28.15 18.59 -6.64
C ASP A 215 27.38 17.37 -7.19
N ALA A 216 28.07 16.54 -7.97
CA ALA A 216 27.51 15.30 -8.51
C ALA A 216 27.18 14.25 -7.43
N THR A 217 27.98 14.15 -6.38
CA THR A 217 27.80 13.16 -5.32
C THR A 217 26.59 13.48 -4.45
N LEU A 218 26.34 14.76 -4.16
CA LEU A 218 25.15 15.21 -3.45
C LEU A 218 23.89 15.05 -4.30
N LYS A 219 23.96 15.31 -5.61
CA LYS A 219 22.85 15.01 -6.53
C LYS A 219 22.48 13.53 -6.49
N SER A 220 23.45 12.62 -6.63
CA SER A 220 23.20 11.17 -6.52
C SER A 220 22.67 10.76 -5.14
N SER A 221 23.20 11.34 -4.07
CA SER A 221 22.75 11.00 -2.72
C SER A 221 21.31 11.45 -2.46
N ILE A 222 20.93 12.65 -2.89
CA ILE A 222 19.56 13.15 -2.76
C ILE A 222 18.62 12.39 -3.69
N SER A 223 19.04 12.07 -4.92
CA SER A 223 18.23 11.30 -5.86
C SER A 223 17.93 9.94 -5.27
N GLU A 224 18.97 9.28 -4.75
CA GLU A 224 18.85 8.03 -4.04
C GLU A 224 17.97 8.16 -2.80
N ARG A 225 18.06 9.21 -1.98
CA ARG A 225 17.17 9.39 -0.81
C ARG A 225 15.70 9.66 -1.17
N ILE A 226 15.44 10.34 -2.28
CA ILE A 226 14.08 10.55 -2.80
C ILE A 226 13.53 9.22 -3.37
N LEU A 227 14.39 8.37 -3.95
CA LEU A 227 14.02 7.11 -4.59
C LEU A 227 14.06 5.86 -3.66
N GLN A 228 14.91 5.83 -2.62
CA GLN A 228 15.13 4.71 -1.68
C GLN A 228 14.01 4.53 -0.66
N GLN A 229 13.05 5.44 -0.58
CA GLN A 229 11.78 5.15 0.10
C GLN A 229 10.88 4.18 -0.70
N THR A 230 11.36 3.65 -1.83
CA THR A 230 10.67 2.64 -2.62
C THR A 230 11.64 1.57 -3.14
N GLU A 231 11.61 0.38 -2.54
CA GLU A 231 12.26 -0.78 -3.14
C GLU A 231 11.46 -1.25 -4.37
N ARG A 232 11.92 -0.87 -5.56
CA ARG A 232 12.19 -1.71 -6.75
C ARG A 232 12.01 -0.92 -8.06
N ARG A 233 13.06 -0.96 -8.88
CA ARG A 233 13.11 -0.76 -10.36
C ARG A 233 12.51 0.56 -10.90
N SER A 234 13.40 1.48 -11.27
CA SER A 234 13.35 2.46 -12.40
C SER A 234 12.10 3.33 -12.67
N GLU A 235 10.97 3.15 -12.01
CA GLU A 235 9.82 4.05 -11.97
C GLU A 235 9.26 3.97 -10.55
N VAL A 236 9.48 5.03 -9.79
CA VAL A 236 9.20 5.09 -8.36
C VAL A 236 7.85 5.74 -8.14
N GLU A 237 6.93 5.02 -7.51
CA GLU A 237 5.59 5.48 -7.15
C GLU A 237 5.64 6.10 -5.73
N LEU A 238 5.72 7.43 -5.66
CA LEU A 238 5.57 8.17 -4.40
C LEU A 238 4.20 8.86 -4.42
N HIS A 239 3.39 8.63 -3.38
CA HIS A 239 2.03 9.19 -3.26
C HIS A 239 1.09 8.82 -4.43
N GLY A 240 1.28 7.64 -5.05
CA GLY A 240 0.47 7.20 -6.20
C GLY A 240 0.86 7.81 -7.54
N ARG A 241 1.96 8.59 -7.62
CA ARG A 241 2.47 9.18 -8.87
C ARG A 241 3.82 8.59 -9.28
N GLN A 242 3.99 8.29 -10.56
CA GLN A 242 5.28 7.92 -11.13
C GLN A 242 6.23 9.13 -11.14
N ILE A 243 7.41 9.01 -10.52
CA ILE A 243 8.44 10.05 -10.55
C ILE A 243 9.55 9.67 -11.55
N ASN A 244 9.92 10.62 -12.41
CA ASN A 244 11.09 10.56 -13.26
C ASN A 244 12.07 11.65 -12.84
N MET A 245 13.28 11.24 -12.46
CA MET A 245 14.35 12.15 -12.06
C MET A 245 15.47 12.10 -13.08
N VAL A 246 15.89 13.27 -13.56
CA VAL A 246 17.00 13.41 -14.49
C VAL A 246 18.06 14.32 -13.87
N GLU A 247 19.26 13.79 -13.64
CA GLU A 247 20.40 14.58 -13.19
C GLU A 247 21.02 15.34 -14.36
N LEU A 248 21.14 16.66 -14.22
CA LEU A 248 21.89 17.53 -15.11
C LEU A 248 23.33 17.63 -14.59
N PRO A 249 24.36 17.37 -15.42
CA PRO A 249 25.75 17.66 -15.07
C PRO A 249 25.92 19.14 -14.69
N ALA A 250 26.94 19.46 -13.91
CA ALA A 250 27.32 20.85 -13.67
C ALA A 250 27.56 21.55 -15.03
N LEU A 251 27.20 22.81 -15.15
CA LEU A 251 27.31 23.56 -16.41
C LEU A 251 28.46 24.58 -16.34
N PHE A 252 28.66 25.17 -15.18
CA PHE A 252 29.72 26.13 -14.88
C PHE A 252 31.04 25.44 -14.56
N ASN A 253 32.15 26.09 -14.94
CA ASN A 253 33.53 25.64 -14.72
C ASN A 253 33.79 24.18 -15.16
N THR A 254 33.10 23.72 -16.20
CA THR A 254 33.26 22.36 -16.73
C THR A 254 34.26 22.33 -17.88
N ARG A 255 34.90 21.17 -18.10
CA ARG A 255 35.73 20.91 -19.29
C ARG A 255 34.89 20.67 -20.56
N LEU A 256 33.60 21.01 -20.53
CA LEU A 256 32.66 20.75 -21.62
C LEU A 256 32.69 21.91 -22.63
N SER A 257 32.56 21.60 -23.91
CA SER A 257 32.36 22.61 -24.95
C SER A 257 30.93 23.18 -24.87
N GLU A 258 30.69 24.36 -25.46
CA GLU A 258 29.34 24.92 -25.58
C GLU A 258 28.36 23.95 -26.26
N GLU A 259 28.84 23.21 -27.27
CA GLU A 259 28.05 22.17 -27.95
C GLU A 259 27.64 21.04 -27.00
N GLU A 260 28.55 20.58 -26.14
CA GLU A 260 28.28 19.52 -25.17
C GLU A 260 27.34 20.00 -24.05
N VAL A 261 27.51 21.25 -23.58
CA VAL A 261 26.57 21.89 -22.64
C VAL A 261 25.16 21.97 -23.25
N MET A 262 25.05 22.39 -24.52
CA MET A 262 23.78 22.42 -25.25
C MET A 262 23.18 21.01 -25.45
N ARG A 263 24.02 20.01 -25.72
CA ARG A 263 23.59 18.62 -25.87
C ARG A 263 23.04 18.06 -24.57
N GLN A 264 23.73 18.27 -23.44
CA GLN A 264 23.30 17.78 -22.13
C GLN A 264 22.01 18.45 -21.66
N THR A 265 21.90 19.77 -21.84
CA THR A 265 20.69 20.53 -21.48
C THR A 265 19.49 20.12 -22.34
N LEU A 266 19.64 19.97 -23.66
CA LEU A 266 18.58 19.45 -24.54
C LEU A 266 18.19 18.01 -24.19
N ARG A 267 19.18 17.15 -23.93
CA ARG A 267 18.96 15.76 -23.53
C ARG A 267 18.14 15.68 -22.25
N CYS A 268 18.44 16.53 -21.28
CA CYS A 268 17.71 16.62 -20.02
C CYS A 268 16.21 16.93 -20.23
N VAL A 269 15.87 18.03 -20.91
CA VAL A 269 14.46 18.36 -21.15
C VAL A 269 13.74 17.35 -22.06
N SER A 270 14.43 16.76 -23.04
CA SER A 270 13.82 15.77 -23.95
C SER A 270 13.43 14.45 -23.29
N ARG A 271 14.08 14.10 -22.16
CA ARG A 271 13.80 12.91 -21.36
C ARG A 271 12.62 13.08 -20.41
N CYS A 272 12.13 14.30 -20.26
CA CYS A 272 11.05 14.68 -19.35
C CYS A 272 9.78 14.96 -20.16
N HIS A 273 9.20 13.98 -20.85
CA HIS A 273 7.92 14.17 -21.56
C HIS A 273 6.74 14.11 -20.57
N PRO A 274 5.71 14.99 -20.66
CA PRO A 274 5.50 16.09 -21.63
C PRO A 274 6.33 17.37 -21.41
N GLY A 275 6.87 17.56 -20.21
CA GLY A 275 7.85 18.60 -19.89
C GLY A 275 8.43 18.42 -18.48
N VAL A 276 9.42 19.23 -18.12
CA VAL A 276 9.95 19.29 -16.75
C VAL A 276 8.95 20.04 -15.87
N HIS A 277 8.63 19.45 -14.73
CA HIS A 277 7.72 20.03 -13.75
C HIS A 277 8.48 20.97 -12.81
N VAL A 278 9.59 20.48 -12.25
CA VAL A 278 10.44 21.23 -11.31
C VAL A 278 11.92 20.96 -11.59
N PHE A 279 12.72 22.02 -11.58
CA PHE A 279 14.17 21.98 -11.51
C PHE A 279 14.59 22.18 -10.05
N LEU A 280 15.22 21.18 -9.46
CA LEU A 280 15.78 21.21 -8.11
C LEU A 280 17.24 21.63 -8.20
N ILE A 281 17.57 22.84 -7.74
CA ILE A 281 18.96 23.31 -7.63
C ILE A 281 19.47 22.93 -6.24
N ILE A 282 20.44 22.03 -6.18
CA ILE A 282 20.99 21.52 -4.92
C ILE A 282 22.16 22.39 -4.47
N ILE A 283 22.09 22.81 -3.21
CA ILE A 283 23.07 23.68 -2.56
C ILE A 283 23.58 22.95 -1.31
N PRO A 284 24.85 22.49 -1.31
CA PRO A 284 25.46 21.77 -0.19
C PRO A 284 25.31 22.42 1.19
N GLU A 285 25.51 23.73 1.27
CA GLU A 285 25.41 24.49 2.52
C GLU A 285 25.18 25.98 2.18
N ALA A 286 24.51 26.73 3.06
CA ALA A 286 24.41 28.19 2.94
C ALA A 286 25.43 28.84 3.91
N PRO A 287 26.08 29.96 3.55
CA PRO A 287 25.80 30.87 2.41
C PRO A 287 26.38 30.41 1.05
N LEU A 288 25.81 30.92 -0.04
CA LEU A 288 26.23 30.57 -1.41
C LEU A 288 27.67 30.98 -1.72
N THR A 289 28.44 30.02 -2.21
CA THR A 289 29.76 30.21 -2.81
C THR A 289 29.67 30.83 -4.20
N ASP A 290 30.74 31.48 -4.66
CA ASP A 290 30.77 32.10 -6.00
C ASP A 290 30.61 31.06 -7.12
N GLU A 291 31.03 29.81 -6.88
CA GLU A 291 30.83 28.70 -7.82
C GLU A 291 29.35 28.29 -7.92
N GLU A 292 28.62 28.23 -6.80
CA GLU A 292 27.18 27.96 -6.82
C GLU A 292 26.40 29.09 -7.48
N LYS A 293 26.77 30.36 -7.20
CA LYS A 293 26.15 31.53 -7.85
C LYS A 293 26.34 31.47 -9.37
N ALA A 294 27.56 31.18 -9.82
CA ALA A 294 27.86 31.11 -11.24
C ALA A 294 27.19 29.91 -11.95
N GLU A 295 27.07 28.75 -11.28
CA GLU A 295 26.26 27.62 -11.76
C GLU A 295 24.79 28.01 -11.94
N MET A 296 24.20 28.70 -10.96
CA MET A 296 22.82 29.18 -11.03
C MET A 296 22.61 30.19 -12.17
N GLU A 297 23.52 31.13 -12.33
CA GLU A 297 23.50 32.09 -13.44
C GLU A 297 23.62 31.39 -14.80
N GLU A 298 24.48 30.38 -14.91
CA GLU A 298 24.67 29.62 -16.14
C GLU A 298 23.43 28.81 -16.53
N ILE A 299 22.78 28.17 -15.55
CA ILE A 299 21.47 27.51 -15.73
C ILE A 299 20.45 28.51 -16.27
N GLN A 300 20.35 29.70 -15.65
CA GLN A 300 19.41 30.73 -16.11
C GLN A 300 19.76 31.26 -17.51
N ARG A 301 21.05 31.39 -17.84
CA ARG A 301 21.56 31.83 -19.15
C ARG A 301 21.21 30.84 -20.27
N ILE A 302 21.22 29.54 -19.96
CA ILE A 302 20.92 28.47 -20.89
C ILE A 302 19.41 28.28 -21.02
N PHE A 303 18.68 28.08 -19.93
CA PHE A 303 17.24 27.79 -19.98
C PHE A 303 16.35 29.04 -20.09
N SER A 304 16.94 30.24 -20.06
CA SER A 304 16.30 31.55 -19.97
C SER A 304 15.53 31.78 -18.67
N SER A 305 15.16 33.03 -18.37
CA SER A 305 14.35 33.37 -17.18
C SER A 305 12.99 32.66 -17.09
N ARG A 306 12.53 31.99 -18.17
CA ARG A 306 11.33 31.15 -18.14
C ARG A 306 11.46 29.98 -17.17
N ILE A 307 12.68 29.48 -16.92
CA ILE A 307 12.94 28.39 -15.99
C ILE A 307 12.61 28.77 -14.53
N ASN A 308 12.67 30.06 -14.17
CA ASN A 308 12.45 30.54 -12.80
C ASN A 308 11.06 30.19 -12.27
N LYS A 309 10.06 29.96 -13.13
CA LYS A 309 8.74 29.46 -12.71
C LYS A 309 8.74 28.01 -12.27
N HIS A 310 9.77 27.25 -12.63
CA HIS A 310 9.91 25.83 -12.36
C HIS A 310 11.07 25.51 -11.40
N ILE A 311 11.81 26.50 -10.90
CA ILE A 311 12.94 26.27 -9.99
C ILE A 311 12.48 26.20 -8.52
N MET A 312 13.03 25.22 -7.81
CA MET A 312 13.10 25.20 -6.35
C MET A 312 14.56 24.97 -5.93
N ILE A 313 15.01 25.77 -4.97
CA ILE A 313 16.35 25.67 -4.40
C ILE A 313 16.31 24.73 -3.19
N LEU A 314 17.15 23.69 -3.18
CA LEU A 314 17.22 22.68 -2.12
C LEU A 314 18.53 22.85 -1.35
N ILE A 315 18.45 23.32 -0.11
CA ILE A 315 19.61 23.61 0.74
C ILE A 315 19.81 22.44 1.71
N ILE A 316 20.96 21.77 1.67
CA ILE A 316 21.22 20.61 2.52
C ILE A 316 21.58 21.06 3.95
N GLN A 317 21.04 20.36 4.95
CA GLN A 317 21.35 20.59 6.37
C GLN A 317 22.10 19.39 6.96
N ASN A 318 23.34 19.62 7.38
CA ASN A 318 24.23 18.58 7.90
C ASN A 318 24.22 18.42 9.44
N SER A 319 23.40 19.18 10.19
CA SER A 319 23.31 19.05 11.65
C SER A 319 21.90 19.30 12.22
N GLU A 320 21.56 18.65 13.34
CA GLU A 320 20.26 18.75 14.02
C GLU A 320 20.00 20.12 14.70
N HIS A 321 20.95 21.06 14.63
CA HIS A 321 20.91 22.34 15.36
C HIS A 321 21.20 23.59 14.53
N GLN A 322 21.06 23.55 13.21
CA GLN A 322 21.24 24.75 12.37
C GLN A 322 19.97 25.12 11.61
N THR A 323 19.08 25.87 12.26
CA THR A 323 18.30 26.90 11.56
C THR A 323 19.19 28.12 11.38
N ALA A 324 20.20 28.02 10.52
CA ALA A 324 20.93 29.21 10.10
C ALA A 324 19.98 30.05 9.23
N GLU A 325 19.59 31.23 9.72
CA GLU A 325 18.90 32.21 8.88
C GLU A 325 19.77 32.46 7.65
N LEU A 326 19.18 32.34 6.46
CA LEU A 326 19.88 32.67 5.22
C LEU A 326 20.34 34.13 5.30
N ASN A 327 21.59 34.40 4.93
CA ASN A 327 22.05 35.78 4.84
C ASN A 327 21.27 36.54 3.74
N GLU A 328 21.21 37.86 3.85
CA GLU A 328 20.43 38.70 2.94
C GLU A 328 20.86 38.56 1.47
N GLU A 329 22.15 38.29 1.23
CA GLU A 329 22.68 38.03 -0.11
C GLU A 329 22.11 36.74 -0.71
N THR A 330 22.10 35.63 0.04
CA THR A 330 21.52 34.35 -0.40
C THR A 330 20.01 34.47 -0.60
N LYS A 331 19.30 35.19 0.27
CA LYS A 331 17.87 35.48 0.10
C LYS A 331 17.61 36.24 -1.20
N THR A 332 18.36 37.31 -1.46
CA THR A 332 18.23 38.12 -2.67
C THR A 332 18.45 37.29 -3.94
N ILE A 333 19.44 36.39 -3.92
CA ILE A 333 19.70 35.48 -5.04
C ILE A 333 18.53 34.50 -5.19
N ILE A 334 18.08 33.84 -4.12
CA ILE A 334 16.93 32.93 -4.17
C ILE A 334 15.67 33.63 -4.71
N GLU A 335 15.42 34.89 -4.33
CA GLU A 335 14.33 35.71 -4.85
C GLU A 335 14.42 35.94 -6.36
N SER A 336 15.62 36.16 -6.91
CA SER A 336 15.82 36.28 -8.36
C SER A 336 15.44 35.01 -9.14
N PHE A 337 15.44 33.85 -8.48
CA PHE A 337 15.01 32.55 -9.00
C PHE A 337 13.57 32.17 -8.62
N GLY A 338 12.78 33.12 -8.11
CA GLY A 338 11.36 32.93 -7.77
C GLY A 338 11.11 32.67 -6.28
N GLY A 339 12.11 32.79 -5.40
CA GLY A 339 11.94 32.80 -3.95
C GLY A 339 11.76 31.41 -3.30
N ARG A 340 11.55 30.37 -4.10
CA ARG A 340 11.17 29.04 -3.61
C ARG A 340 12.39 28.24 -3.18
N HIS A 341 12.46 27.94 -1.89
CA HIS A 341 13.52 27.12 -1.32
C HIS A 341 13.00 26.11 -0.29
N ASN A 342 13.76 25.05 -0.07
CA ASN A 342 13.49 24.04 0.95
C ASN A 342 14.78 23.57 1.60
N PHE A 343 14.76 23.37 2.91
CA PHE A 343 15.87 22.75 3.64
C PHE A 343 15.72 21.23 3.63
N PHE A 344 16.83 20.51 3.43
CA PHE A 344 16.85 19.05 3.26
C PHE A 344 17.90 18.41 4.19
N GLY A 345 17.46 17.90 5.34
CA GLY A 345 18.30 17.31 6.39
C GLY A 345 18.00 15.83 6.68
N SER A 346 18.48 15.33 7.81
CA SER A 346 18.26 13.94 8.29
C SER A 346 16.82 13.68 8.75
N THR A 347 16.12 14.71 9.22
CA THR A 347 14.76 14.64 9.78
C THR A 347 13.68 15.22 8.85
N THR A 348 14.06 15.96 7.80
CA THR A 348 13.12 16.58 6.86
C THR A 348 12.61 15.54 5.87
N GLN A 349 11.35 15.18 6.05
CA GLN A 349 10.68 14.11 5.33
C GLN A 349 10.44 14.54 3.87
N VAL A 350 10.73 13.65 2.92
CA VAL A 350 10.43 13.81 1.48
C VAL A 350 9.01 14.37 1.24
N CYS A 351 8.07 14.11 2.15
CA CYS A 351 6.73 14.72 2.20
C CYS A 351 6.74 16.26 2.08
N THR A 352 7.55 16.99 2.86
CA THR A 352 7.54 18.47 2.83
C THR A 352 8.12 19.02 1.53
N LEU A 353 9.09 18.32 0.95
CA LEU A 353 9.60 18.60 -0.38
C LEU A 353 8.51 18.39 -1.43
N MET A 354 7.76 17.30 -1.33
CA MET A 354 6.67 16.98 -2.25
C MET A 354 5.52 17.99 -2.16
N GLU A 355 5.11 18.41 -0.96
CA GLU A 355 4.10 19.46 -0.74
C GLU A 355 4.49 20.77 -1.45
N LYS A 356 5.75 21.19 -1.30
CA LYS A 356 6.25 22.39 -1.99
C LYS A 356 6.33 22.22 -3.50
N ILE A 357 6.63 21.00 -4.00
CA ILE A 357 6.59 20.70 -5.43
C ILE A 357 5.15 20.80 -5.95
N GLU A 358 4.16 20.29 -5.21
CA GLU A 358 2.75 20.41 -5.59
C GLU A 358 2.28 21.86 -5.61
N GLN A 359 2.72 22.67 -4.66
CA GLN A 359 2.46 24.11 -4.67
C GLN A 359 2.99 24.78 -5.95
N ILE A 360 4.20 24.41 -6.41
CA ILE A 360 4.76 24.92 -7.68
C ILE A 360 3.90 24.53 -8.88
N LEU A 361 3.39 23.29 -8.89
CA LEU A 361 2.52 22.81 -9.97
C LEU A 361 1.22 23.62 -10.03
N GLU A 362 0.62 23.90 -8.87
CA GLU A 362 -0.62 24.67 -8.76
C GLU A 362 -0.40 26.15 -9.16
N GLU A 363 0.67 26.78 -8.66
CA GLU A 363 1.06 28.15 -9.02
C GLU A 363 1.26 28.32 -10.53
N ASN A 364 1.87 27.31 -11.16
CA ASN A 364 2.10 27.30 -12.60
C ASN A 364 0.87 26.93 -13.43
N ARG A 365 -0.28 26.63 -12.79
CA ARG A 365 -1.49 26.10 -13.45
C ARG A 365 -1.18 24.85 -14.30
N GLY A 366 -0.22 24.06 -13.82
CA GLY A 366 0.42 22.93 -14.48
C GLY A 366 1.05 23.21 -15.84
N GLY A 367 1.48 24.46 -16.07
CA GLY A 367 2.47 24.75 -17.10
C GLY A 367 3.75 23.96 -16.86
N LEU A 368 4.39 23.52 -17.95
CA LEU A 368 5.58 22.69 -17.92
C LEU A 368 6.72 23.37 -18.69
N PHE A 369 7.95 23.13 -18.26
CA PHE A 369 9.10 23.51 -19.05
C PHE A 369 9.38 22.43 -20.10
N SER A 370 8.79 22.61 -21.29
CA SER A 370 8.89 21.64 -22.39
C SER A 370 10.16 21.83 -23.23
N THR A 371 10.47 20.83 -24.06
CA THR A 371 11.51 20.95 -25.08
C THR A 371 11.22 22.11 -26.05
N GLU A 372 9.96 22.40 -26.34
CA GLU A 372 9.55 23.54 -27.16
C GLU A 372 9.89 24.87 -26.48
N THR A 373 9.55 25.03 -25.19
CA THR A 373 9.91 26.22 -24.40
C THR A 373 11.41 26.47 -24.40
N PHE A 374 12.22 25.40 -24.32
CA PHE A 374 13.67 25.45 -24.40
C PHE A 374 14.16 25.94 -25.77
N LEU A 375 13.65 25.34 -26.87
CA LEU A 375 14.05 25.69 -28.22
C LEU A 375 13.65 27.12 -28.59
N GLU A 376 12.44 27.56 -28.21
CA GLU A 376 12.00 28.95 -28.39
C GLU A 376 12.95 29.95 -27.71
N ALA A 377 13.40 29.64 -26.50
CA ALA A 377 14.34 30.47 -25.77
C ALA A 377 15.68 30.58 -26.50
N GLN A 378 16.19 29.48 -27.04
CA GLN A 378 17.42 29.48 -27.86
C GLN A 378 17.25 30.28 -29.15
N MET A 379 16.14 30.09 -29.86
CA MET A 379 15.86 30.82 -31.10
C MET A 379 15.75 32.33 -30.85
N LYS A 380 15.09 32.74 -29.76
CA LYS A 380 14.98 34.16 -29.40
C LYS A 380 16.33 34.77 -29.03
N LYS A 381 17.23 34.01 -28.40
CA LYS A 381 18.61 34.44 -28.09
C LYS A 381 19.42 34.67 -29.36
N LEU A 382 19.27 33.78 -30.35
CA LEU A 382 19.91 33.88 -31.66
C LEU A 382 19.41 35.10 -32.45
N LEU A 383 18.09 35.33 -32.49
CA LEU A 383 17.47 36.48 -33.17
C LEU A 383 17.88 37.82 -32.55
N LYS A 384 17.93 37.91 -31.20
CA LYS A 384 18.41 39.11 -30.51
C LYS A 384 19.89 39.42 -30.80
N PHE A 385 20.71 38.39 -30.97
CA PHE A 385 22.12 38.55 -31.34
C PHE A 385 22.28 39.08 -32.78
N GLU A 386 21.39 38.67 -33.69
CA GLU A 386 21.31 39.23 -35.05
C GLU A 386 20.83 40.69 -35.05
N GLU A 387 19.85 41.04 -34.20
CA GLU A 387 19.38 42.43 -34.06
C GLU A 387 20.45 43.36 -33.46
N MET A 388 21.14 42.93 -32.40
CA MET A 388 22.23 43.72 -31.79
C MET A 388 23.40 43.96 -32.75
N LYS A 389 23.74 43.00 -33.61
CA LYS A 389 24.78 43.17 -34.64
C LYS A 389 24.40 44.16 -35.75
N LYS A 390 23.12 44.44 -35.97
CA LYS A 390 22.66 45.48 -36.91
C LYS A 390 22.73 46.88 -36.31
N THR A 391 22.74 47.01 -34.98
CA THR A 391 22.75 48.31 -34.26
C THR A 391 24.14 48.78 -33.80
N ASP A 392 25.15 47.90 -33.66
CA ASP A 392 26.51 48.28 -33.23
C ASP A 392 27.50 48.53 -34.41
N SER A 393 27.19 49.52 -35.25
CA SER A 393 28.19 50.18 -36.10
C SER A 393 28.33 51.63 -35.62
N PRO A 394 29.46 52.03 -34.97
CA PRO A 394 29.60 53.38 -34.44
C PRO A 394 29.76 54.39 -35.58
N GLU A 395 28.70 55.16 -35.82
CA GLU A 395 28.83 56.49 -36.43
C GLU A 395 29.54 57.41 -35.43
N THR A 396 30.85 57.61 -35.59
CA THR A 396 31.51 58.86 -35.17
C THR A 396 32.47 59.33 -36.26
N HIS A 397 32.30 60.58 -36.67
CA HIS A 397 33.02 61.28 -37.73
C HIS A 397 34.55 61.34 -37.51
N PHE A 398 35.37 61.13 -38.55
CA PHE A 398 36.39 62.08 -39.08
C PHE A 398 37.26 61.47 -40.24
N LEU A 399 37.19 62.12 -41.42
CA LEU A 399 38.11 62.21 -42.58
C LEU A 399 38.91 61.00 -43.11
N SER A 400 38.52 60.47 -44.28
CA SER A 400 39.20 60.74 -45.58
C SER A 400 38.59 59.90 -46.71
N LYS A 401 38.16 60.59 -47.77
CA LYS A 401 37.63 60.05 -49.02
C LYS A 401 38.79 59.46 -49.83
N GLY A 402 38.86 58.13 -49.97
CA GLY A 402 39.87 57.49 -50.84
C GLY A 402 39.87 55.95 -50.89
N LEU A 403 39.21 55.26 -49.96
CA LEU A 403 39.21 53.78 -49.86
C LEU A 403 37.81 53.16 -49.78
N ALA A 404 36.76 53.84 -50.28
CA ALA A 404 35.38 53.38 -50.13
C ALA A 404 35.07 52.16 -51.01
N GLU A 405 35.53 52.15 -52.27
CA GLU A 405 35.16 51.12 -53.25
C GLU A 405 35.77 49.74 -52.95
N SER A 406 36.98 49.68 -52.36
CA SER A 406 37.63 48.41 -51.99
C SER A 406 37.13 47.82 -50.67
N ARG A 407 36.45 48.62 -49.83
CA ARG A 407 35.97 48.22 -48.50
C ARG A 407 34.56 47.64 -48.54
N ASP A 408 33.69 48.17 -49.39
CA ASP A 408 32.33 47.65 -49.57
C ASP A 408 32.35 46.28 -50.25
N ASP A 409 33.26 46.04 -51.19
CA ASP A 409 33.44 44.73 -51.81
C ASP A 409 33.99 43.68 -50.83
N LEU A 410 34.90 44.07 -49.92
CA LEU A 410 35.40 43.20 -48.86
C LEU A 410 34.33 42.92 -47.79
N ARG A 411 33.46 43.90 -47.50
CA ARG A 411 32.30 43.77 -46.61
C ARG A 411 31.26 42.81 -47.19
N GLY A 412 30.91 42.94 -48.47
CA GLY A 412 29.97 42.04 -49.14
C GLY A 412 30.43 40.58 -49.10
N ARG A 413 31.72 40.32 -49.39
CA ARG A 413 32.29 38.97 -49.29
C ARG A 413 32.29 38.42 -47.86
N MET A 414 32.52 39.27 -46.86
CA MET A 414 32.48 38.87 -45.44
C MET A 414 31.04 38.53 -45.01
N GLU A 415 30.06 39.35 -45.38
CA GLU A 415 28.63 39.14 -45.10
C GLU A 415 28.11 37.86 -45.77
N GLU A 416 28.47 37.63 -47.04
CA GLU A 416 28.11 36.42 -47.80
C GLU A 416 28.76 35.16 -47.19
N HIS A 417 30.01 35.25 -46.76
CA HIS A 417 30.71 34.15 -46.07
C HIS A 417 30.10 33.87 -44.67
N LEU A 418 29.67 34.89 -43.93
CA LEU A 418 28.95 34.71 -42.67
C LEU A 418 27.56 34.09 -42.89
N GLN A 419 26.83 34.54 -43.91
CA GLN A 419 25.53 34.01 -44.29
C GLN A 419 25.64 32.53 -44.69
N SER A 420 26.67 32.18 -45.48
CA SER A 420 26.96 30.80 -45.85
C SER A 420 27.27 29.92 -44.64
N LYS A 421 28.05 30.42 -43.67
CA LYS A 421 28.30 29.70 -42.41
C LYS A 421 27.03 29.51 -41.57
N TYR A 422 26.17 30.52 -41.50
CA TYR A 422 24.91 30.47 -40.78
C TYR A 422 23.95 29.44 -41.38
N GLU A 423 23.80 29.44 -42.70
CA GLU A 423 22.98 28.46 -43.42
C GLU A 423 23.55 27.04 -43.26
N ALA A 424 24.87 26.88 -43.27
CA ALA A 424 25.52 25.61 -42.99
C ALA A 424 25.21 25.10 -41.57
N GLU A 425 25.28 25.95 -40.55
CA GLU A 425 24.92 25.60 -39.16
C GLU A 425 23.42 25.27 -39.01
N GLN A 426 22.53 26.05 -39.63
CA GLN A 426 21.09 25.72 -39.63
C GLN A 426 20.80 24.38 -40.31
N ASN A 427 21.47 24.08 -41.43
CA ASN A 427 21.32 22.83 -42.14
C ASN A 427 21.87 21.64 -41.34
N LYS A 428 23.00 21.81 -40.63
CA LYS A 428 23.51 20.82 -39.68
C LYS A 428 22.51 20.55 -38.55
N MET A 429 21.96 21.60 -37.96
CA MET A 429 20.97 21.48 -36.87
C MET A 429 19.71 20.76 -37.34
N LYS A 430 19.18 21.10 -38.52
CA LYS A 430 18.03 20.40 -39.14
C LYS A 430 18.34 18.92 -39.41
N HIS A 431 19.55 18.61 -39.87
CA HIS A 431 19.98 17.23 -40.11
C HIS A 431 20.05 16.42 -38.81
N LEU A 432 20.67 16.98 -37.76
CA LEU A 432 20.74 16.36 -36.44
C LEU A 432 19.35 16.12 -35.83
N LEU A 433 18.45 17.10 -35.94
CA LEU A 433 17.06 16.94 -35.48
C LEU A 433 16.34 15.82 -36.23
N LYS A 434 16.52 15.73 -37.56
CA LYS A 434 15.94 14.67 -38.37
C LYS A 434 16.49 13.30 -37.99
N GLN A 435 17.78 13.21 -37.66
CA GLN A 435 18.39 11.97 -37.20
C GLN A 435 17.87 11.56 -35.82
N ALA A 436 17.85 12.49 -34.85
CA ALA A 436 17.33 12.24 -33.51
C ALA A 436 15.85 11.81 -33.54
N ASN A 437 15.03 12.40 -34.41
CA ASN A 437 13.64 12.01 -34.58
C ASN A 437 13.49 10.61 -35.20
N ARG A 438 14.38 10.22 -36.12
CA ARG A 438 14.40 8.85 -36.68
C ARG A 438 14.76 7.81 -35.62
N GLU A 439 15.81 8.08 -34.84
CA GLU A 439 16.25 7.20 -33.75
C GLU A 439 15.17 7.08 -32.67
N LYS A 440 14.51 8.18 -32.31
CA LYS A 440 13.37 8.19 -31.38
C LYS A 440 12.22 7.33 -31.89
N GLU A 441 11.86 7.44 -33.16
CA GLU A 441 10.76 6.67 -33.73
C GLU A 441 11.10 5.18 -33.84
N GLU A 442 12.37 4.84 -34.12
CA GLU A 442 12.83 3.45 -34.11
C GLU A 442 12.79 2.86 -32.69
N LEU A 443 13.22 3.63 -31.68
CA LEU A 443 13.16 3.20 -30.28
C LEU A 443 11.71 3.04 -29.81
N ARG A 444 10.80 3.92 -30.26
CA ARG A 444 9.37 3.82 -29.98
C ARG A 444 8.77 2.54 -30.55
N ARG A 445 9.10 2.19 -31.80
CA ARG A 445 8.67 0.92 -32.42
C ARG A 445 9.20 -0.30 -31.66
N LYS A 446 10.48 -0.30 -31.28
CA LYS A 446 11.07 -1.40 -30.48
C LYS A 446 10.36 -1.58 -29.14
N LEU A 447 10.02 -0.47 -28.47
CA LEU A 447 9.27 -0.49 -27.23
C LEU A 447 7.83 -1.00 -27.42
N GLU A 448 7.17 -0.64 -28.52
CA GLU A 448 5.84 -1.12 -28.87
C GLU A 448 5.85 -2.65 -29.13
N ASP A 449 6.81 -3.13 -29.92
CA ASP A 449 7.01 -4.55 -30.21
C ASP A 449 7.29 -5.35 -28.92
N GLU A 450 8.09 -4.80 -28.00
CA GLU A 450 8.39 -5.43 -26.71
C GLU A 450 7.16 -5.48 -25.79
N LYS A 451 6.34 -4.42 -25.78
CA LYS A 451 5.06 -4.39 -25.06
C LYS A 451 4.09 -5.44 -25.59
N GLU A 452 3.98 -5.59 -26.92
CA GLU A 452 3.15 -6.63 -27.52
C GLU A 452 3.63 -8.05 -27.16
N ARG A 453 4.95 -8.28 -27.19
CA ARG A 453 5.54 -9.55 -26.73
C ARG A 453 5.21 -9.85 -25.27
N MET A 454 5.34 -8.86 -24.40
CA MET A 454 5.05 -9.03 -22.97
C MET A 454 3.56 -9.31 -22.74
N LYS A 455 2.68 -8.65 -23.49
CA LYS A 455 1.23 -8.91 -23.46
C LYS A 455 0.87 -10.34 -23.86
N MET A 456 1.54 -10.90 -24.88
CA MET A 456 1.35 -12.30 -25.27
C MET A 456 1.79 -13.28 -24.17
N ILE A 457 2.95 -13.04 -23.54
CA ILE A 457 3.45 -13.87 -22.43
C ILE A 457 2.48 -13.85 -21.26
N ILE A 458 1.99 -12.67 -20.87
CA ILE A 458 1.02 -12.53 -19.77
C ILE A 458 -0.28 -13.28 -20.08
N GLU A 459 -0.79 -13.18 -21.32
CA GLU A 459 -2.01 -13.88 -21.71
C GLU A 459 -1.81 -15.41 -21.75
N GLU A 460 -0.64 -15.88 -22.20
CA GLU A 460 -0.28 -17.30 -22.16
C GLU A 460 -0.18 -17.83 -20.72
N GLU A 461 0.50 -17.11 -19.83
CA GLU A 461 0.58 -17.44 -18.40
C GLU A 461 -0.80 -17.49 -17.76
N LYS A 462 -1.67 -16.52 -18.07
CA LYS A 462 -3.05 -16.48 -17.58
C LYS A 462 -3.85 -17.69 -18.06
N GLN A 463 -3.72 -18.07 -19.34
CA GLN A 463 -4.36 -19.28 -19.86
C GLN A 463 -3.83 -20.55 -19.19
N ASN A 464 -2.52 -20.62 -18.93
CA ASN A 464 -1.92 -21.75 -18.23
C ASN A 464 -2.41 -21.84 -16.78
N GLN A 465 -2.50 -20.72 -16.05
CA GLN A 465 -3.07 -20.68 -14.71
C GLN A 465 -4.53 -21.13 -14.67
N VAL A 466 -5.35 -20.71 -15.66
CA VAL A 466 -6.75 -21.14 -15.75
C VAL A 466 -6.85 -22.65 -16.01
N LYS A 467 -6.01 -23.20 -16.90
CA LYS A 467 -5.95 -24.65 -17.15
C LYS A 467 -5.53 -25.43 -15.90
N GLU A 468 -4.54 -24.93 -15.17
CA GLU A 468 -4.05 -25.59 -13.95
C GLU A 468 -5.09 -25.57 -12.83
N ARG A 469 -5.78 -24.43 -12.63
CA ARG A 469 -6.91 -24.34 -11.69
C ARG A 469 -7.99 -25.36 -11.99
N LYS A 470 -8.36 -25.54 -13.26
CA LYS A 470 -9.35 -26.54 -13.68
C LYS A 470 -8.89 -27.97 -13.38
N ARG A 471 -7.61 -28.30 -13.62
CA ARG A 471 -7.07 -29.63 -13.29
C ARG A 471 -7.11 -29.90 -11.79
N ILE A 472 -6.71 -28.93 -10.97
CA ILE A 472 -6.73 -29.07 -9.50
C ILE A 472 -8.18 -29.25 -9.01
N GLU A 473 -9.13 -28.51 -9.58
CA GLU A 473 -10.55 -28.63 -9.24
C GLU A 473 -11.12 -30.01 -9.62
N GLU A 474 -10.77 -30.52 -10.81
CA GLU A 474 -11.15 -31.87 -11.25
C GLU A 474 -10.56 -32.96 -10.34
N GLU A 475 -9.27 -32.89 -10.00
CA GLU A 475 -8.63 -33.83 -9.08
C GLU A 475 -9.26 -33.79 -7.68
N PHE A 476 -9.56 -32.60 -7.17
CA PHE A 476 -10.22 -32.43 -5.88
C PHE A 476 -11.61 -33.08 -5.88
N ASN A 477 -12.40 -32.83 -6.93
CA ASN A 477 -13.73 -33.41 -7.10
C ASN A 477 -13.68 -34.95 -7.21
N GLU A 478 -12.68 -35.51 -7.88
CA GLU A 478 -12.49 -36.97 -7.91
C GLU A 478 -12.13 -37.54 -6.54
N ARG A 479 -11.24 -36.88 -5.78
CA ARG A 479 -10.90 -37.31 -4.42
C ARG A 479 -12.12 -37.29 -3.51
N LEU A 480 -12.91 -36.22 -3.57
CA LEU A 480 -14.14 -36.09 -2.78
C LEU A 480 -15.14 -37.21 -3.11
N LYS A 481 -15.30 -37.57 -4.39
CA LYS A 481 -16.14 -38.70 -4.81
C LYS A 481 -15.64 -40.04 -4.25
N LYS A 482 -14.33 -40.30 -4.32
CA LYS A 482 -13.74 -41.54 -3.77
C LYS A 482 -13.92 -41.63 -2.26
N GLU A 483 -13.77 -40.53 -1.55
CA GLU A 483 -13.90 -40.47 -0.10
C GLU A 483 -15.36 -40.65 0.35
N ASN A 484 -16.31 -40.03 -0.35
CA ASN A 484 -17.74 -40.25 -0.13
C ASN A 484 -18.13 -41.72 -0.36
N LEU A 485 -17.65 -42.34 -1.45
CA LEU A 485 -17.92 -43.76 -1.72
C LEU A 485 -17.30 -44.66 -0.63
N ARG A 486 -16.09 -44.32 -0.14
CA ARG A 486 -15.45 -45.03 0.97
C ARG A 486 -16.31 -44.98 2.24
N MET A 487 -16.79 -43.80 2.61
CA MET A 487 -17.65 -43.62 3.78
C MET A 487 -18.98 -44.37 3.64
N GLU A 488 -19.56 -44.44 2.44
CA GLU A 488 -20.78 -45.23 2.19
C GLU A 488 -20.54 -46.73 2.37
N ILE A 489 -19.43 -47.25 1.87
CA ILE A 489 -19.04 -48.67 2.04
C ILE A 489 -18.84 -48.97 3.53
N GLU A 490 -18.07 -48.14 4.24
CA GLU A 490 -17.80 -48.33 5.66
C GLU A 490 -19.09 -48.29 6.50
N ARG A 491 -20.02 -47.37 6.19
CA ARG A 491 -21.35 -47.34 6.83
C ARG A 491 -22.16 -48.60 6.56
N ALA A 492 -22.12 -49.12 5.34
CA ALA A 492 -22.85 -50.34 4.97
C ALA A 492 -22.28 -51.57 5.70
N GLU A 493 -20.96 -51.69 5.80
CA GLU A 493 -20.28 -52.76 6.53
C GLU A 493 -20.63 -52.72 8.03
N LEU A 494 -20.55 -51.54 8.65
CA LEU A 494 -20.85 -51.36 10.07
C LEU A 494 -22.32 -51.70 10.39
N LYS A 495 -23.23 -51.35 9.48
CA LYS A 495 -24.65 -51.70 9.60
C LYS A 495 -24.88 -53.21 9.46
N SER A 496 -24.24 -53.86 8.49
CA SER A 496 -24.31 -55.32 8.33
C SER A 496 -23.76 -56.06 9.55
N GLU A 497 -22.69 -55.56 10.17
CA GLU A 497 -22.10 -56.15 11.38
C GLU A 497 -23.02 -55.99 12.60
N GLN A 498 -23.67 -54.82 12.74
CA GLN A 498 -24.69 -54.59 13.77
C GLN A 498 -25.89 -55.54 13.61
N GLU A 499 -26.43 -55.66 12.40
CA GLU A 499 -27.55 -56.58 12.12
C GLU A 499 -27.18 -58.04 12.40
N ALA A 500 -25.95 -58.46 12.08
CA ALA A 500 -25.45 -59.80 12.41
C ALA A 500 -25.35 -60.03 13.93
N LYS A 501 -24.87 -59.03 14.69
CA LYS A 501 -24.80 -59.10 16.17
C LYS A 501 -26.18 -59.16 16.81
N GLU A 502 -27.13 -58.35 16.34
CA GLU A 502 -28.52 -58.39 16.82
C GLU A 502 -29.18 -59.74 16.54
N ASN A 503 -29.03 -60.27 15.33
CA ASN A 503 -29.56 -61.59 14.98
C ASN A 503 -28.93 -62.70 15.85
N HIS A 504 -27.61 -62.66 16.07
CA HIS A 504 -26.96 -63.63 16.94
C HIS A 504 -27.47 -63.55 18.38
N MET A 505 -27.66 -62.33 18.91
CA MET A 505 -28.20 -62.11 20.25
C MET A 505 -29.63 -62.66 20.38
N LYS A 506 -30.47 -62.45 19.36
CA LYS A 506 -31.82 -63.00 19.33
C LYS A 506 -31.82 -64.53 19.40
N ILE A 507 -30.97 -65.19 18.62
CA ILE A 507 -30.82 -66.66 18.63
C ILE A 507 -30.37 -67.16 20.02
N LEU A 508 -29.40 -66.47 20.65
CA LEU A 508 -28.93 -66.82 21.99
C LEU A 508 -30.05 -66.68 23.03
N THR A 509 -30.85 -65.62 22.92
CA THR A 509 -31.96 -65.34 23.84
C THR A 509 -33.04 -66.42 23.72
N GLU A 510 -33.44 -66.78 22.49
CA GLU A 510 -34.40 -67.86 22.23
C GLU A 510 -33.91 -69.21 22.77
N ARG A 511 -32.62 -69.55 22.59
CA ARG A 511 -32.03 -70.77 23.17
C ARG A 511 -32.04 -70.76 24.69
N LEU A 512 -31.76 -69.60 25.31
CA LEU A 512 -31.74 -69.47 26.76
C LEU A 512 -33.14 -69.66 27.35
N GLU A 513 -34.16 -69.08 26.71
CA GLU A 513 -35.57 -69.30 27.07
C GLU A 513 -35.98 -70.77 26.95
N GLN A 514 -35.53 -71.45 25.89
CA GLN A 514 -35.84 -72.86 25.69
C GLN A 514 -35.18 -73.76 26.74
N MET A 515 -33.91 -73.53 27.07
CA MET A 515 -33.23 -74.23 28.18
C MET A 515 -33.90 -73.97 29.53
N ASN A 516 -34.35 -72.73 29.77
CA ASN A 516 -35.05 -72.39 31.01
C ASN A 516 -36.38 -73.15 31.12
N LYS A 517 -37.16 -73.23 30.04
CA LYS A 517 -38.40 -74.04 30.01
C LYS A 517 -38.14 -75.52 30.25
N GLU A 518 -37.10 -76.09 29.64
CA GLU A 518 -36.70 -77.49 29.86
C GLU A 518 -36.29 -77.73 31.32
N ARG A 519 -35.51 -76.81 31.89
CA ARG A 519 -35.09 -76.87 33.29
C ARG A 519 -36.29 -76.80 34.25
N GLU A 520 -37.22 -75.89 34.02
CA GLU A 520 -38.46 -75.80 34.83
C GLU A 520 -39.28 -77.08 34.75
N LYS A 521 -39.37 -77.69 33.56
CA LYS A 521 -40.06 -78.97 33.38
C LYS A 521 -39.40 -80.11 34.16
N LEU A 522 -38.08 -80.21 34.11
CA LEU A 522 -37.33 -81.21 34.89
C LEU A 522 -37.48 -81.01 36.40
N ILE A 523 -37.51 -79.76 36.88
CA ILE A 523 -37.76 -79.45 38.29
C ILE A 523 -39.15 -79.96 38.69
N TYR A 524 -40.17 -79.67 37.88
CA TYR A 524 -41.54 -80.12 38.13
C TYR A 524 -41.65 -81.65 38.15
N GLU A 525 -41.08 -82.35 37.16
CA GLU A 525 -41.07 -83.82 37.11
C GLU A 525 -40.37 -84.43 38.34
N HIS A 526 -39.28 -83.81 38.81
CA HIS A 526 -38.55 -84.28 39.98
C HIS A 526 -39.31 -84.03 41.30
N GLU A 527 -40.06 -82.93 41.40
CA GLU A 527 -40.96 -82.68 42.53
C GLU A 527 -42.10 -83.71 42.57
N GLU A 528 -42.70 -84.03 41.43
CA GLU A 528 -43.76 -85.03 41.30
C GLU A 528 -43.29 -86.45 41.68
N GLU A 529 -42.11 -86.88 41.19
CA GLU A 529 -41.49 -88.14 41.62
C GLU A 529 -41.22 -88.18 43.13
N LYS A 530 -40.77 -87.07 43.71
CA LYS A 530 -40.48 -86.97 45.14
C LYS A 530 -41.75 -87.08 45.98
N GLU A 531 -42.85 -86.47 45.55
CA GLU A 531 -44.17 -86.65 46.16
C GLU A 531 -44.65 -88.09 46.06
N GLU A 532 -44.51 -88.74 44.89
CA GLU A 532 -44.91 -90.14 44.72
C GLU A 532 -44.10 -91.09 45.61
N ILE A 533 -42.78 -90.88 45.72
CA ILE A 533 -41.91 -91.63 46.62
C ILE A 533 -42.33 -91.42 48.08
N ASN A 534 -42.63 -90.19 48.49
CA ASN A 534 -43.13 -89.91 49.83
C ASN A 534 -44.45 -90.63 50.11
N MET A 535 -45.42 -90.57 49.18
CA MET A 535 -46.68 -91.31 49.33
C MET A 535 -46.48 -92.83 49.42
N ARG A 536 -45.54 -93.40 48.65
CA ARG A 536 -45.20 -94.83 48.76
C ARG A 536 -44.55 -95.15 50.11
N LYS A 537 -43.66 -94.29 50.60
CA LYS A 537 -43.08 -94.41 51.95
C LYS A 537 -44.17 -94.41 53.01
N ASP A 538 -45.10 -93.46 52.96
CA ASP A 538 -46.19 -93.35 53.93
C ASP A 538 -47.08 -94.59 53.93
N ARG A 539 -47.44 -95.14 52.75
CA ARG A 539 -48.19 -96.41 52.65
C ARG A 539 -47.42 -97.61 53.21
N ILE A 540 -46.10 -97.66 53.03
CA ILE A 540 -45.26 -98.73 53.61
C ILE A 540 -45.25 -98.59 55.14
N ILE A 541 -45.08 -97.37 55.65
CA ILE A 541 -45.12 -97.08 57.08
C ILE A 541 -46.48 -97.51 57.66
N GLU A 542 -47.61 -97.12 57.06
CA GLU A 542 -48.95 -97.55 57.48
C GLU A 542 -49.11 -99.08 57.49
N ARG A 543 -48.63 -99.78 56.45
CA ARG A 543 -48.65 -101.26 56.40
C ARG A 543 -47.80 -101.89 57.49
N CYS A 544 -46.62 -101.34 57.79
CA CYS A 544 -45.78 -101.80 58.88
C CYS A 544 -46.43 -101.58 60.25
N TYR A 545 -47.10 -100.45 60.48
CA TYR A 545 -47.88 -100.20 61.69
C TYR A 545 -49.05 -101.18 61.84
N PHE A 546 -49.77 -101.47 60.76
CA PHE A 546 -50.88 -102.43 60.77
C PHE A 546 -50.42 -103.87 61.09
N PHE A 547 -49.23 -104.26 60.60
CA PHE A 547 -48.63 -105.57 60.89
C PHE A 547 -48.08 -105.68 62.32
N PHE A 548 -47.83 -104.56 63.00
CA PHE A 548 -47.34 -104.53 64.40
C PHE A 548 -48.48 -104.51 65.43
N LEU A 549 -49.72 -104.24 64.99
CA LEU A 549 -50.94 -104.18 65.81
C LEU A 549 -51.78 -105.48 65.77
N LEU A 550 -51.43 -106.41 64.88
CA LEU A 550 -51.91 -107.79 64.80
C LEU A 550 -50.91 -108.72 65.50
#